data_AF-A0A1G7LAM0-F1
#
_entry.id   AF-A0A1G7LAM0-F1
#
_cell.length_a   1.000
_cell.length_b   1.000
_cell.length_c   1.000
_cell.angle_alpha   90.00
_cell.angle_beta   90.00
_cell.angle_gamma   90.00
#
_symmetry.space_group_name_H-M   'P 1'
#
loop_
_entity.id
_entity.type
_entity.pdbx_description
1 polymer ?
#
loop_
_entity_poly.entity_id
_entity_poly.type
_entity_poly.pdbx_seq_one_letter_code
_entity_poly.pdbx_strand_id
1 'polypeptide(L)'
;MLTFVVFVVGLVLVGGLLFLGASVLLGRGETQAPAELDRSPVELPDDRPVTGDDVRALQVSVTVRGYRMTEVDWLLDQLAQTIDERDVEIAQLRAAQPEEDPAAADEEDPGA
;
A
#
# COMPACT_ATOMS: atom_id res chain seq x y z
N MET A 1 -19.10 17.00 53.79
CA MET A 1 -19.27 15.57 53.45
C MET A 1 -20.26 15.39 52.30
N LEU A 2 -21.53 15.79 52.45
CA LEU A 2 -22.55 15.66 51.39
C LEU A 2 -22.17 16.37 50.07
N THR A 3 -21.67 17.61 50.13
CA THR A 3 -21.22 18.36 48.93
C THR A 3 -20.09 17.64 48.18
N PHE A 4 -19.16 17.01 48.91
CA PHE A 4 -18.06 16.25 48.32
C PHE A 4 -18.59 14.99 47.62
N VAL A 5 -19.51 14.27 48.25
CA VAL A 5 -20.16 13.10 47.66
C VAL A 5 -20.94 13.48 46.39
N VAL A 6 -21.72 14.56 46.44
CA VAL A 6 -22.47 15.06 45.27
C VAL A 6 -21.54 15.47 44.13
N PHE A 7 -20.42 16.12 44.45
CA PHE A 7 -19.41 16.50 43.46
C PHE A 7 -18.77 15.28 42.77
N VAL A 8 -18.36 14.28 43.55
CA VAL A 8 -17.77 13.03 43.01
C VAL A 8 -18.76 12.28 42.14
N VAL A 9 -20.02 12.16 42.59
CA VAL A 9 -21.09 11.52 41.81
C VAL A 9 -21.33 12.29 40.50
N GLY A 10 -21.35 13.61 40.54
CA GLY A 10 -21.47 14.46 39.35
C GLY A 10 -20.32 14.24 38.35
N LEU A 11 -19.09 14.16 38.84
CA LEU A 11 -17.90 13.94 37.99
C LEU A 11 -17.94 12.56 37.32
N VAL A 12 -18.31 11.51 38.06
CA VAL A 12 -18.47 10.16 37.51
C VAL A 12 -19.60 10.11 36.48
N LEU A 13 -20.72 10.80 36.72
CA LEU A 13 -21.82 10.87 35.75
C LEU A 13 -21.41 11.57 34.46
N VAL A 14 -20.75 12.72 34.55
CA VAL A 14 -20.28 13.46 33.38
C VAL A 14 -19.24 12.64 32.62
N GLY A 15 -18.25 12.08 33.31
CA GLY A 15 -17.22 11.25 32.69
C GLY A 15 -17.81 10.00 32.03
N GLY A 16 -18.75 9.34 32.71
CA GLY A 16 -19.47 8.18 32.18
C GLY A 16 -20.28 8.52 30.94
N LEU A 17 -21.01 9.65 30.94
CA LEU A 17 -21.81 10.08 29.80
C LEU A 17 -20.94 10.46 28.60
N LEU A 18 -19.83 11.16 28.83
CA LEU A 18 -18.85 11.47 27.79
C LEU A 18 -18.21 10.19 27.22
N PHE A 19 -17.85 9.25 28.09
CA PHE A 19 -17.30 7.95 27.66
C PHE A 19 -18.30 7.14 26.84
N LEU A 20 -19.56 7.09 27.28
CA LEU A 20 -20.64 6.39 26.56
C LEU A 20 -20.88 7.04 25.19
N GLY A 21 -20.97 8.37 25.17
CA GLY A 21 -21.15 9.15 23.94
C GLY A 21 -20.00 8.92 22.97
N ALA A 22 -18.75 9.03 23.44
CA ALA A 22 -17.57 8.74 22.65
C ALA A 22 -17.56 7.29 22.13
N SER A 23 -17.90 6.30 22.97
CA SER A 23 -17.96 4.89 22.57
C SER A 23 -19.01 4.61 21.50
N VAL A 24 -20.14 5.32 21.52
CA VAL A 24 -21.18 5.20 20.49
C VAL A 24 -20.77 5.92 19.21
N LEU A 25 -20.16 7.12 19.32
CA LEU A 25 -19.73 7.92 18.16
C LEU A 25 -18.52 7.33 17.44
N LEU A 26 -17.51 6.85 18.17
CA LEU A 26 -16.32 6.21 17.60
C LEU A 26 -16.62 4.79 17.11
N GLY A 27 -17.80 4.25 17.41
CA GLY A 27 -18.11 2.85 17.17
C GLY A 27 -17.41 1.97 18.20
N ARG A 28 -18.19 1.05 18.78
CA ARG A 28 -17.66 -0.09 19.51
C ARG A 28 -16.69 -0.77 18.55
N GLY A 29 -15.38 -0.64 18.81
CA GLY A 29 -14.31 -1.19 18.00
C GLY A 29 -14.69 -2.57 17.53
N GLU A 30 -15.21 -2.62 16.31
CA GLU A 30 -15.44 -3.85 15.61
C GLU A 30 -14.07 -4.51 15.63
N THR A 31 -14.01 -5.66 16.29
CA THR A 31 -12.86 -6.55 16.30
C THR A 31 -12.51 -6.76 14.84
N GLN A 32 -11.66 -5.89 14.32
CA GLN A 32 -11.05 -6.02 13.03
C GLN A 32 -10.44 -7.41 13.10
N ALA A 33 -10.93 -8.32 12.24
CA ALA A 33 -10.44 -9.68 12.17
C ALA A 33 -8.92 -9.60 12.31
N PRO A 34 -8.30 -10.36 13.24
CA PRO A 34 -6.90 -10.19 13.60
C PRO A 34 -6.13 -9.98 12.32
N ALA A 35 -5.61 -8.76 12.09
CA ALA A 35 -4.85 -8.47 10.88
C ALA A 35 -3.83 -9.60 10.81
N GLU A 36 -3.88 -10.41 9.73
CA GLU A 36 -3.00 -11.55 9.59
C GLU A 36 -1.58 -11.00 9.70
N LEU A 37 -0.97 -11.13 10.88
CA LEU A 37 0.26 -10.43 11.30
C LEU A 37 1.45 -10.77 10.39
N ASP A 38 1.28 -11.81 9.55
CA ASP A 38 2.28 -12.33 8.62
C ASP A 38 2.12 -11.82 7.19
N ARG A 39 1.01 -11.19 6.81
CA ARG A 39 0.92 -10.54 5.49
C ARG A 39 1.43 -9.11 5.63
N SER A 40 2.70 -8.92 5.29
CA SER A 40 3.25 -7.59 5.06
C SER A 40 2.29 -6.83 4.13
N PRO A 41 1.83 -5.60 4.47
CA PRO A 41 0.95 -4.79 3.62
C PRO A 41 1.56 -4.37 2.26
N VAL A 42 2.77 -4.85 1.99
CA VAL A 42 3.51 -4.70 0.75
C VAL A 42 2.85 -5.60 -0.30
N GLU A 43 1.88 -5.05 -1.01
CA GLU A 43 1.25 -5.67 -2.17
C GLU A 43 1.83 -5.03 -3.44
N LEU A 44 2.66 -5.80 -4.15
CA LEU A 44 3.06 -5.48 -5.51
C LEU A 44 2.26 -6.37 -6.48
N PRO A 45 1.99 -5.91 -7.71
CA PRO A 45 1.35 -6.75 -8.71
C PRO A 45 2.25 -7.95 -9.05
N ASP A 46 1.70 -9.16 -8.91
CA ASP A 46 2.37 -10.42 -9.30
C ASP A 46 2.06 -10.82 -10.76
N ASP A 47 1.01 -10.23 -11.33
CA ASP A 47 0.46 -10.55 -12.65
C ASP A 47 1.04 -9.70 -13.79
N ARG A 48 1.70 -8.58 -13.46
CA ARG A 48 2.30 -7.65 -14.42
C ARG A 48 3.61 -7.06 -13.89
N PRO A 49 4.46 -6.49 -14.78
CA PRO A 49 5.63 -5.74 -14.35
C PRO A 49 5.25 -4.60 -13.40
N VAL A 50 6.09 -4.40 -12.38
CA VAL A 50 5.97 -3.31 -11.40
C VAL A 50 6.33 -1.99 -12.07
N THR A 51 5.46 -0.99 -11.92
CA THR A 51 5.66 0.37 -12.42
C THR A 51 6.12 1.31 -11.31
N GLY A 52 6.59 2.51 -11.66
CA GLY A 52 6.97 3.52 -10.66
C GLY A 52 5.79 3.92 -9.76
N ASP A 53 4.57 3.94 -10.30
CA ASP A 53 3.35 4.24 -9.52
C ASP A 53 3.06 3.18 -8.45
N ASP A 54 3.33 1.91 -8.75
CA ASP A 54 3.16 0.81 -7.79
C ASP A 54 4.15 0.93 -6.62
N VAL A 55 5.39 1.36 -6.91
CA VAL A 55 6.41 1.60 -5.88
C VAL A 55 6.06 2.81 -5.02
N ARG A 56 5.51 3.88 -5.61
CA ARG A 56 5.05 5.08 -4.89
C ARG A 56 3.83 4.80 -4.00
N ALA A 57 2.99 3.85 -4.38
CA ALA A 57 1.79 3.47 -3.62
C ALA A 57 2.08 2.51 -2.45
N LEU A 58 3.32 2.04 -2.31
CA LEU A 58 3.69 0.99 -1.35
C LEU A 58 3.55 1.45 0.10
N GLN A 59 2.96 0.60 0.95
CA GLN A 59 2.83 0.85 2.38
C GLN A 59 3.72 -0.12 3.18
N VAL A 60 4.81 0.41 3.74
CA VAL A 60 5.79 -0.39 4.48
C VAL A 60 5.51 -0.34 5.98
N SER A 61 5.44 -1.50 6.63
CA SER A 61 5.22 -1.61 8.08
C SER A 61 6.43 -1.12 8.90
N VAL A 62 6.15 -0.42 10.01
CA VAL A 62 7.19 0.09 10.93
C VAL A 62 7.49 -0.93 12.03
N THR A 63 8.77 -1.21 12.27
CA THR A 63 9.23 -2.11 13.36
C THR A 63 10.18 -1.41 14.33
N VAL A 64 10.30 -1.92 15.56
CA VAL A 64 11.08 -1.31 16.67
C VAL A 64 12.58 -1.15 16.35
N ARG A 65 13.10 -1.95 15.40
CA ARG A 65 14.45 -1.81 14.82
C ARG A 65 14.38 -1.59 13.30
N GLY A 66 13.48 -0.72 12.87
CA GLY A 66 13.32 -0.37 11.46
C GLY A 66 14.44 0.52 10.93
N TYR A 67 14.55 0.56 9.60
CA TYR A 67 15.29 1.60 8.89
C TYR A 67 14.63 2.97 9.12
N ARG A 68 15.36 4.05 8.85
CA ARG A 68 14.79 5.39 8.96
C ARG A 68 13.79 5.62 7.83
N MET A 69 12.58 6.06 8.18
CA MET A 69 11.51 6.30 7.21
C MET A 69 11.96 7.23 6.08
N THR A 70 12.62 8.34 6.41
CA THR A 70 13.13 9.30 5.42
C THR A 70 14.14 8.71 4.44
N GLU A 71 14.98 7.78 4.89
CA GLU A 71 15.98 7.13 4.03
C GLU A 71 15.32 6.10 3.11
N VAL A 72 14.31 5.38 3.62
CA VAL A 72 13.52 4.42 2.84
C VAL A 72 12.67 5.15 1.81
N ASP A 73 11.95 6.20 2.20
CA ASP A 73 11.11 7.00 1.31
C ASP A 73 11.94 7.58 0.15
N TRP A 74 13.10 8.15 0.46
CA TRP A 74 14.01 8.68 -0.55
C TRP A 74 14.51 7.58 -1.51
N LEU A 75 14.83 6.40 -0.99
CA LEU A 75 15.25 5.26 -1.81
C LEU A 75 14.12 4.76 -2.71
N LEU A 76 12.89 4.69 -2.20
CA LEU A 76 11.71 4.26 -2.95
C LEU A 76 11.35 5.27 -4.05
N ASP A 77 11.45 6.57 -3.78
CA ASP A 77 11.26 7.62 -4.79
C ASP A 77 12.30 7.49 -5.91
N GLN A 78 13.57 7.30 -5.56
CA GLN A 78 14.64 7.11 -6.53
C GLN A 78 14.45 5.83 -7.37
N LEU A 79 13.97 4.75 -6.74
CA LEU A 79 13.65 3.50 -7.42
C LEU A 79 12.48 3.69 -8.39
N ALA A 80 11.41 4.35 -7.96
CA ALA A 80 10.24 4.62 -8.78
C ALA A 80 10.60 5.45 -10.02
N GLN A 81 11.42 6.49 -9.86
CA GLN A 81 11.93 7.29 -10.97
C GLN A 81 12.76 6.44 -11.95
N THR A 82 13.61 5.55 -11.43
CA THR A 82 14.44 4.67 -12.28
C THR A 82 13.56 3.72 -13.10
N ILE A 83 12.49 3.18 -12.51
CA ILE A 83 11.54 2.32 -13.22
C ILE A 83 10.86 3.10 -14.34
N ASP A 84 10.37 4.31 -14.06
CA ASP A 84 9.71 5.16 -15.07
C ASP A 84 10.65 5.45 -16.25
N GLU A 85 11.93 5.77 -15.98
CA GLU A 85 12.94 5.99 -17.02
C GLU A 85 13.19 4.73 -17.86
N ARG A 86 13.29 3.56 -17.21
CA ARG A 86 13.47 2.27 -17.89
C ARG A 86 12.27 1.88 -18.73
N ASP A 87 11.05 2.13 -18.26
CA ASP A 87 9.83 1.81 -19.00
C ASP A 87 9.70 2.68 -20.26
N VAL A 88 10.07 3.96 -20.18
CA VAL A 88 10.14 4.85 -21.33
C VAL A 88 11.18 4.36 -22.35
N GLU A 89 12.36 3.96 -21.90
CA GLU A 89 13.41 3.42 -22.78
C GLU A 89 12.96 2.13 -23.47
N ILE A 90 12.34 1.20 -22.73
CA ILE A 90 11.80 -0.05 -23.27
C ILE A 90 10.71 0.23 -24.30
N ALA A 91 9.81 1.19 -24.04
CA ALA A 91 8.77 1.58 -24.99
C ALA A 91 9.36 2.11 -26.30
N GLN A 92 10.41 2.94 -26.22
CA GLN A 92 11.12 3.44 -27.40
C GLN A 92 11.81 2.31 -28.18
N LEU A 93 12.51 1.41 -27.49
CA LEU A 93 13.20 0.28 -28.13
C LEU A 93 12.23 -0.70 -28.78
N ARG A 94 11.06 -0.94 -28.18
CA ARG A 94 10.00 -1.77 -28.76
C ARG A 94 9.36 -1.11 -29.97
N ALA A 95 9.13 0.21 -29.93
CA ALA A 95 8.60 0.95 -31.08
C ALA A 95 9.58 1.02 -32.26
N ALA A 96 10.89 0.93 -31.99
CA ALA A 96 11.94 0.93 -33.00
C ALA A 96 12.19 -0.44 -33.63
N GLN A 97 11.70 -1.53 -33.02
CA GLN A 97 11.71 -2.86 -33.64
C GLN A 97 10.45 -3.01 -34.50
N PRO A 98 10.59 -3.17 -35.83
CA PRO A 98 9.50 -3.71 -36.63
C PRO A 98 9.19 -5.10 -36.07
N GLU A 99 7.91 -5.43 -35.88
CA GLU A 99 7.49 -6.81 -35.67
C GLU A 99 8.12 -7.67 -36.78
N GLU A 100 9.17 -8.43 -36.46
CA GLU A 100 9.55 -9.58 -37.28
C GLU A 100 8.41 -10.58 -37.10
N ASP A 101 7.39 -10.44 -37.93
CA ASP A 101 6.26 -11.35 -38.03
C ASP A 101 6.80 -12.76 -38.36
N PRO A 102 6.75 -13.71 -37.41
CA PRO A 102 7.24 -15.06 -37.64
C PRO A 102 6.31 -15.86 -38.57
N ALA A 103 5.23 -15.27 -39.09
CA ALA A 103 4.29 -15.95 -40.00
C ALA A 103 4.79 -16.14 -41.43
N ALA A 104 5.92 -15.55 -41.84
CA ALA A 104 6.45 -15.70 -43.21
C ALA A 104 7.32 -16.97 -43.43
N ALA A 105 7.59 -17.76 -42.39
CA ALA A 105 8.45 -18.94 -42.49
C ALA A 105 7.73 -20.25 -42.89
N ASP A 106 6.40 -20.24 -43.04
CA ASP A 106 5.60 -21.44 -43.33
C ASP A 106 5.04 -21.51 -44.77
N GLU A 107 5.37 -20.58 -45.68
CA GLU A 107 4.82 -20.56 -47.06
C GLU A 107 5.81 -20.89 -48.20
N GLU A 108 7.09 -21.20 -47.92
CA GLU A 108 8.06 -21.65 -48.95
C GLU A 108 8.42 -23.14 -48.84
N ASP A 109 7.43 -24.02 -48.96
CA ASP A 109 7.63 -25.31 -49.65
C ASP A 109 6.32 -25.87 -50.26
N PRO A 110 5.89 -25.37 -51.44
CA PRO A 110 5.11 -26.17 -52.36
C PRO A 110 6.09 -26.84 -53.34
N GLY A 111 6.31 -28.13 -53.12
CA GLY A 111 7.30 -28.90 -53.87
C GLY A 111 7.24 -28.80 -55.39
N ALA A 112 8.42 -28.96 -56.01
CA ALA A 112 8.63 -29.43 -57.38
C ALA A 112 10.06 -29.97 -57.53
#